data_AF-W9GUM1-F1
#
_entry.id   AF-W9GUM1-F1
#
_cell.length_a   1.000
_cell.length_b   1.000
_cell.length_c   1.000
_cell.angle_alpha   90.00
_cell.angle_beta   90.00
_cell.angle_gamma   90.00
#
_symmetry.space_group_name_H-M   'P 1'
#
loop_
_entity.id
_entity.type
_entity.pdbx_description
1 polymer ?
#
loop_
_entity_poly.entity_id
_entity_poly.type
_entity_poly.pdbx_seq_one_letter_code
_entity_poly.pdbx_strand_id
1 'polypeptide(L)'
;MSQGDFDFGKLFTAKIPGIDIKSMIEAQNRNIEALLKVGKIVVDTSQSLMRRQVEIAQANLKDSAEQAKAVLAVKDISTSLSLQADLAKATAEKVGAQVRELSEIATKGGREAFSIISARTEESVAELKSLTLPKAA
;
A
#
# COMPACT_ATOMS: atom_id res chain seq x y z
N MET A 1 19.73 -40.35 -24.39
CA MET A 1 19.50 -39.50 -23.20
C MET A 1 18.00 -39.34 -23.05
N SER A 2 17.36 -40.10 -22.17
CA SER A 2 15.92 -39.97 -21.90
C SER A 2 15.72 -38.76 -21.00
N GLN A 3 15.07 -37.70 -21.49
CA GLN A 3 14.55 -36.66 -20.63
C GLN A 3 13.46 -37.30 -19.77
N GLY A 4 13.66 -37.28 -18.45
CA GLY A 4 12.66 -37.74 -17.50
C GLY A 4 11.52 -36.74 -17.52
N ASP A 5 10.38 -37.15 -18.06
CA ASP A 5 9.11 -36.48 -17.86
C ASP A 5 8.80 -36.52 -16.37
N PHE A 6 9.19 -35.45 -15.67
CA PHE A 6 8.81 -35.24 -14.28
C PHE A 6 7.32 -34.91 -14.26
N ASP A 7 6.52 -35.96 -14.14
CA ASP A 7 5.08 -35.91 -14.30
C ASP A 7 4.42 -35.36 -13.01
N PHE A 8 4.38 -34.02 -12.89
CA PHE A 8 3.78 -33.31 -11.77
C PHE A 8 2.32 -33.71 -11.50
N GLY A 9 1.59 -34.16 -12.54
CA GLY A 9 0.24 -34.69 -12.41
C GLY A 9 0.19 -35.96 -11.57
N LYS A 10 1.18 -36.86 -11.72
CA LYS A 10 1.28 -38.11 -10.94
C LYS A 10 1.65 -37.86 -9.49
N LEU A 11 2.48 -36.86 -9.20
CA LEU A 11 2.81 -36.45 -7.83
C LEU A 11 1.60 -35.89 -7.07
N PHE A 12 0.69 -35.21 -7.77
CA PHE A 12 -0.54 -34.67 -7.16
C PHE A 12 -1.56 -35.77 -6.82
N THR A 13 -1.58 -36.86 -7.59
CA THR A 13 -2.47 -38.02 -7.37
C THR A 13 -1.86 -39.10 -6.47
N ALA A 14 -0.54 -39.20 -6.40
CA ALA A 14 0.15 -40.11 -5.50
C ALA A 14 0.09 -39.56 -4.08
N LYS A 15 -0.63 -40.22 -3.17
CA LYS A 15 -0.55 -39.93 -1.74
C LYS A 15 0.91 -40.07 -1.31
N ILE A 16 1.62 -38.95 -1.10
CA ILE A 16 2.98 -38.96 -0.56
C ILE A 16 2.86 -39.39 0.91
N PRO A 17 3.33 -40.60 1.29
CA PRO A 17 3.24 -41.05 2.68
C PRO A 17 4.01 -40.06 3.57
N GLY A 18 3.35 -39.52 4.60
CA GLY A 18 3.97 -38.52 5.48
C GLY A 18 3.56 -37.07 5.23
N ILE A 19 2.82 -36.76 4.16
CA ILE A 19 2.39 -35.39 3.81
C ILE A 19 0.87 -35.29 3.72
N ASP A 20 0.28 -34.29 4.39
CA ASP A 20 -1.13 -33.97 4.29
C ASP A 20 -1.41 -33.01 3.11
N ILE A 21 -1.84 -33.58 1.99
CA ILE A 21 -2.20 -32.84 0.76
C ILE A 21 -3.36 -31.86 0.98
N LYS A 22 -4.31 -32.16 1.87
CA LYS A 22 -5.44 -31.27 2.15
C LYS A 22 -4.95 -30.00 2.83
N SER A 23 -4.11 -30.16 3.85
CA SER A 23 -3.47 -29.03 4.55
C SER A 23 -2.61 -28.18 3.60
N MET A 24 -1.95 -28.80 2.62
CA MET A 24 -1.19 -28.08 1.59
C MET A 24 -2.08 -27.25 0.65
N ILE A 25 -3.23 -27.79 0.22
CA ILE A 25 -4.20 -27.05 -0.61
C ILE A 25 -4.77 -25.86 0.17
N GLU A 26 -5.12 -26.06 1.45
CA GLU A 26 -5.61 -24.99 2.32
C GLU A 26 -4.56 -23.89 2.52
N ALA A 27 -3.28 -24.25 2.71
CA ALA A 27 -2.17 -23.29 2.80
C ALA A 27 -2.02 -22.44 1.52
N GLN A 28 -2.23 -23.05 0.34
CA GLN A 28 -2.21 -22.33 -0.94
C GLN A 28 -3.40 -21.40 -1.11
N ASN A 29 -4.60 -21.82 -0.67
CA ASN A 29 -5.76 -20.92 -0.66
C ASN A 29 -5.52 -19.71 0.25
N ARG A 30 -4.93 -19.91 1.44
CA ARG A 30 -4.56 -18.82 2.36
C ARG A 30 -3.51 -17.87 1.75
N ASN A 31 -2.57 -18.38 0.97
CA ASN A 31 -1.62 -17.56 0.22
C ASN A 31 -2.32 -16.64 -0.79
N ILE A 32 -3.28 -17.18 -1.55
CA ILE A 32 -4.06 -16.41 -2.53
C ILE A 32 -4.89 -15.33 -1.82
N GLU A 33 -5.56 -15.67 -0.72
CA GLU A 33 -6.33 -14.70 0.06
C GLU A 33 -5.46 -13.55 0.59
N ALA A 34 -4.25 -13.85 1.08
CA ALA A 34 -3.31 -12.83 1.54
C ALA A 34 -2.91 -11.88 0.38
N LEU A 35 -2.62 -12.43 -0.80
CA LEU A 35 -2.30 -11.64 -2.00
C LEU A 35 -3.48 -10.77 -2.44
N LEU A 36 -4.71 -11.29 -2.39
CA LEU A 36 -5.91 -10.52 -2.70
C LEU A 36 -6.11 -9.35 -1.73
N LYS A 37 -5.88 -9.58 -0.43
CA LYS A 37 -5.95 -8.51 0.59
C LYS A 37 -4.88 -7.43 0.35
N VAL A 38 -3.65 -7.81 0.02
CA VAL A 38 -2.58 -6.87 -0.35
C VAL A 38 -2.97 -6.09 -1.61
N GLY A 39 -3.49 -6.76 -2.65
CA GLY A 39 -3.97 -6.12 -3.86
C GLY A 39 -5.07 -5.09 -3.58
N LYS A 40 -6.00 -5.40 -2.68
CA LYS A 40 -7.02 -4.45 -2.21
C LYS A 40 -6.40 -3.23 -1.53
N ILE A 41 -5.42 -3.41 -0.65
CA ILE A 41 -4.72 -2.29 0.00
C ILE A 41 -4.05 -1.38 -1.02
N VAL A 42 -3.42 -1.94 -2.06
CA VAL A 42 -2.80 -1.15 -3.13
C VAL A 42 -3.84 -0.28 -3.84
N VAL A 43 -4.99 -0.87 -4.20
CA VAL A 43 -6.09 -0.13 -4.84
C VAL A 43 -6.64 0.96 -3.91
N ASP A 44 -6.92 0.64 -2.65
CA ASP A 44 -7.48 1.58 -1.67
C ASP A 44 -6.50 2.73 -1.37
N THR A 45 -5.19 2.44 -1.33
CA THR A 45 -4.12 3.44 -1.18
C THR A 45 -4.05 4.35 -2.40
N SER A 46 -4.06 3.79 -3.62
CA SER A 46 -4.06 4.56 -4.86
C SER A 46 -5.27 5.49 -4.96
N GLN A 47 -6.46 4.99 -4.64
CA GLN A 47 -7.67 5.81 -4.62
C GLN A 47 -7.57 6.94 -3.60
N SER A 48 -6.99 6.69 -2.42
CA SER A 48 -6.82 7.70 -1.38
C SER A 48 -5.84 8.78 -1.80
N LEU A 49 -4.73 8.41 -2.47
CA LEU A 49 -3.81 9.37 -3.08
C LEU A 49 -4.51 10.21 -4.16
N MET A 50 -5.27 9.59 -5.06
CA MET A 50 -6.00 10.31 -6.12
C MET A 50 -7.02 11.29 -5.53
N ARG A 51 -7.83 10.86 -4.55
CA ARG A 51 -8.76 11.75 -3.84
C ARG A 51 -8.03 12.94 -3.25
N ARG A 52 -6.91 12.70 -2.56
CA ARG A 52 -6.13 13.79 -1.97
C ARG A 52 -5.55 14.74 -3.00
N GLN A 53 -5.08 14.22 -4.14
CA GLN A 53 -4.56 15.04 -5.22
C GLN A 53 -5.64 15.97 -5.82
N VAL A 54 -6.89 15.51 -5.92
CA VAL A 54 -8.04 16.32 -6.35
C VAL A 54 -8.37 17.40 -5.33
N GLU A 55 -8.40 17.06 -4.04
CA GLU A 55 -8.62 18.04 -2.96
C GLU A 55 -7.56 19.14 -2.94
N ILE A 56 -6.29 18.78 -3.13
CA ILE A 56 -5.18 19.73 -3.24
C ILE A 56 -5.40 20.66 -4.44
N ALA A 57 -5.82 20.13 -5.60
CA ALA A 57 -6.09 20.93 -6.78
C ALA A 57 -7.24 21.93 -6.54
N GLN A 58 -8.34 21.48 -5.92
CA GLN A 58 -9.46 22.36 -5.56
C GLN A 58 -9.04 23.46 -4.59
N ALA A 59 -8.24 23.12 -3.58
CA ALA A 59 -7.70 24.09 -2.63
C ALA A 59 -6.79 25.11 -3.32
N ASN A 60 -5.93 24.69 -4.25
CA ASN A 60 -5.04 25.61 -4.97
C ASN A 60 -5.79 26.57 -5.89
N LEU A 61 -6.88 26.13 -6.52
CA LEU A 61 -7.74 27.01 -7.34
C LEU A 61 -8.41 28.09 -6.48
N LYS A 62 -8.90 27.70 -5.30
CA LYS A 62 -9.51 28.64 -4.35
C LYS A 62 -8.49 29.68 -3.86
N ASP A 63 -7.31 29.22 -3.45
CA ASP A 63 -6.25 30.10 -2.96
C ASP A 63 -5.79 31.08 -4.04
N SER A 64 -5.69 30.63 -5.29
CA SER A 64 -5.29 31.49 -6.42
C SER A 64 -6.30 32.61 -6.65
N ALA A 65 -7.60 32.33 -6.52
CA ALA A 65 -8.66 33.35 -6.63
C ALA A 65 -8.61 34.35 -5.47
N GLU A 66 -8.29 33.89 -4.25
CA GLU A 66 -8.13 34.76 -3.08
C GLU A 66 -6.87 35.63 -3.17
N GLN A 67 -5.74 35.05 -3.59
CA GLN A 67 -4.49 35.77 -3.80
C GLN A 67 -4.61 36.84 -4.90
N ALA A 68 -5.28 36.52 -6.01
CA ALA A 68 -5.53 37.51 -7.07
C ALA A 68 -6.33 38.72 -6.55
N LYS A 69 -7.35 38.49 -5.71
CA LYS A 69 -8.10 39.58 -5.05
C LYS A 69 -7.22 40.39 -4.10
N ALA A 70 -6.38 39.72 -3.31
CA ALA A 70 -5.48 40.38 -2.38
C ALA A 70 -4.48 41.29 -3.10
N VAL A 71 -3.88 40.83 -4.21
CA VAL A 71 -2.94 41.62 -5.03
C VAL A 71 -3.63 42.84 -5.64
N LEU A 72 -4.85 42.69 -6.16
CA LEU A 72 -5.62 43.81 -6.73
C LEU A 72 -6.01 44.88 -5.68
N ALA A 73 -5.99 44.54 -4.39
CA ALA A 73 -6.34 45.46 -3.31
C ALA A 73 -5.14 46.29 -2.79
N VAL A 74 -3.90 45.93 -3.16
CA VAL A 74 -2.69 46.63 -2.70
C VAL A 74 -2.51 47.96 -3.42
N LYS A 75 -2.29 49.05 -2.67
CA LYS A 75 -2.10 50.41 -3.21
C LYS A 75 -0.70 50.99 -3.00
N ASP A 76 0.13 50.38 -2.15
CA ASP A 76 1.47 50.86 -1.79
C ASP A 76 2.54 49.74 -1.80
N ILE A 77 3.80 50.12 -2.06
CA ILE A 77 4.93 49.19 -2.27
C ILE A 77 5.34 48.46 -0.99
N SER A 78 5.25 49.10 0.18
CA SER A 78 5.56 48.47 1.47
C SER A 78 4.61 47.32 1.81
N THR A 79 3.31 47.52 1.62
CA THR A 79 2.28 46.49 1.81
C THR A 79 2.47 45.33 0.83
N SER A 80 2.92 45.61 -0.41
CA SER A 80 3.23 44.58 -1.40
C SER A 80 4.37 43.65 -0.97
N LEU A 81 5.44 44.19 -0.36
CA LEU A 81 6.59 43.40 0.10
C LEU A 81 6.23 42.49 1.29
N SER A 82 5.49 43.00 2.28
CA SER A 82 5.01 42.17 3.40
C SER A 82 4.07 41.08 2.92
N LEU A 83 3.13 41.41 2.04
CA LEU A 83 2.18 40.46 1.46
C LEU A 83 2.91 39.32 0.73
N GLN A 84 3.95 39.63 -0.04
CA GLN A 84 4.75 38.60 -0.73
C GLN A 84 5.46 37.66 0.25
N ALA A 85 6.03 38.19 1.34
CA ALA A 85 6.70 37.37 2.36
C ALA A 85 5.71 36.45 3.08
N ASP A 86 4.52 36.95 3.44
CA ASP A 86 3.47 36.18 4.09
C ASP A 86 2.91 35.09 3.17
N LEU A 87 2.69 35.40 1.88
CA LEU A 87 2.28 34.43 0.87
C LEU A 87 3.32 33.32 0.65
N ALA A 88 4.60 33.68 0.62
CA ALA A 88 5.69 32.70 0.50
C ALA A 88 5.73 31.76 1.70
N LYS A 89 5.61 32.31 2.92
CA LYS A 89 5.56 31.52 4.15
C LYS A 89 4.35 30.57 4.17
N ALA A 90 3.15 31.09 3.90
CA ALA A 90 1.93 30.29 3.86
C ALA A 90 2.01 29.17 2.81
N THR A 91 2.60 29.45 1.65
CA THR A 91 2.82 28.44 0.60
C THR A 91 3.76 27.34 1.06
N ALA A 92 4.88 27.69 1.72
CA ALA A 92 5.83 26.71 2.22
C ALA A 92 5.22 25.80 3.29
N GLU A 93 4.47 26.37 4.24
CA GLU A 93 3.74 25.60 5.27
C GLU A 93 2.70 24.66 4.63
N LYS A 94 1.95 25.16 3.64
CA LYS A 94 0.93 24.39 2.93
C LYS A 94 1.54 23.20 2.16
N VAL A 95 2.63 23.42 1.42
CA VAL A 95 3.33 22.35 0.69
C VAL A 95 3.88 21.32 1.67
N GLY A 96 4.47 21.76 2.78
CA GLY A 96 4.95 20.87 3.83
C GLY A 96 3.85 20.00 4.44
N ALA A 97 2.64 20.53 4.62
CA ALA A 97 1.49 19.76 5.09
C ALA A 97 1.04 18.72 4.03
N GLN A 98 0.91 19.14 2.76
CA GLN A 98 0.51 18.24 1.66
C GLN A 98 1.47 17.06 1.50
N VAL A 99 2.78 17.30 1.58
CA VAL A 99 3.80 16.22 1.49
C VAL A 99 3.67 15.24 2.65
N ARG A 100 3.43 15.73 3.88
CA ARG A 100 3.23 14.86 5.05
C ARG A 100 2.02 13.96 4.87
N GLU A 101 0.89 14.52 4.44
CA GLU A 101 -0.34 13.75 4.26
C GLU A 101 -0.22 12.68 3.16
N LEU A 102 0.39 13.02 2.02
CA LEU A 102 0.63 12.04 0.95
C LEU A 102 1.58 10.93 1.42
N SER A 103 2.62 11.28 2.19
CA SER A 103 3.54 10.31 2.80
C SER A 103 2.83 9.40 3.81
N GLU A 104 1.92 9.94 4.61
CA GLU A 104 1.13 9.18 5.58
C GLU A 104 0.22 8.16 4.88
N ILE A 105 -0.45 8.55 3.79
CA ILE A 105 -1.28 7.63 2.98
C ILE A 105 -0.42 6.48 2.45
N ALA A 106 0.72 6.79 1.82
CA ALA A 106 1.61 5.78 1.26
C ALA A 106 2.20 4.86 2.34
N THR A 107 2.68 5.44 3.45
CA THR A 107 3.28 4.71 4.57
C THR A 107 2.27 3.83 5.28
N LYS A 108 1.01 4.28 5.39
CA LYS A 108 -0.07 3.48 5.94
C LYS A 108 -0.35 2.26 5.06
N GLY A 109 -0.55 2.45 3.76
CA GLY A 109 -0.76 1.34 2.82
C GLY A 109 0.39 0.32 2.83
N GLY A 110 1.63 0.80 2.86
CA GLY A 110 2.81 -0.07 2.96
C GLY A 110 2.86 -0.88 4.27
N ARG A 111 2.55 -0.26 5.41
CA ARG A 111 2.50 -0.95 6.71
C ARG A 111 1.40 -2.01 6.77
N GLU A 112 0.21 -1.70 6.26
CA GLU A 112 -0.91 -2.66 6.23
C GLU A 112 -0.59 -3.87 5.35
N ALA A 113 -0.01 -3.64 4.15
CA ALA A 113 0.42 -4.72 3.27
C ALA A 113 1.52 -5.57 3.91
N PHE A 114 2.52 -4.94 4.53
CA PHE A 114 3.60 -5.64 5.24
C PHE A 114 3.04 -6.52 6.36
N SER A 115 2.11 -6.00 7.17
CA SER A 115 1.51 -6.75 8.27
C SER A 115 0.84 -8.04 7.80
N ILE A 116 0.17 -8.03 6.65
CA ILE A 116 -0.47 -9.23 6.10
C ILE A 116 0.58 -10.25 5.64
N ILE A 117 1.62 -9.80 4.96
CA ILE A 117 2.69 -10.67 4.47
C ILE A 117 3.46 -11.29 5.63
N SER A 118 3.78 -10.51 6.66
CA SER A 118 4.43 -10.99 7.87
C SER A 118 3.59 -12.06 8.58
N ALA A 119 2.31 -11.79 8.80
CA ALA A 119 1.40 -12.76 9.42
C ALA A 119 1.33 -14.06 8.60
N ARG A 120 1.21 -13.96 7.26
CA ARG A 120 1.16 -15.15 6.41
C ARG A 120 2.48 -15.93 6.41
N THR A 121 3.62 -15.25 6.54
CA THR A 121 4.93 -15.88 6.65
C THR A 121 5.04 -16.69 7.94
N GLU A 122 4.60 -16.13 9.07
CA GLU A 122 4.57 -16.81 10.36
C GLU A 122 3.65 -18.05 10.32
N GLU A 123 2.45 -17.90 9.75
CA GLU A 123 1.52 -19.00 9.54
C GLU A 123 2.12 -20.09 8.63
N SER A 124 2.82 -19.71 7.55
CA SER A 124 3.45 -20.67 6.63
C SER A 124 4.52 -21.50 7.34
N VAL A 125 5.29 -20.89 8.25
CA VAL A 125 6.28 -21.60 9.08
C VAL A 125 5.60 -22.60 10.03
N ALA A 126 4.45 -22.23 10.60
CA ALA A 126 3.67 -23.14 11.44
C ALA A 126 3.09 -24.31 10.62
N GLU A 127 2.56 -24.04 9.44
CA GLU A 127 2.02 -25.04 8.52
C GLU A 127 3.09 -26.03 8.07
N LEU A 128 4.29 -25.58 7.71
CA LEU A 128 5.41 -26.45 7.35
C LEU A 128 5.78 -27.44 8.47
N LYS A 129 5.72 -27.01 9.74
CA LYS A 129 5.94 -27.90 10.89
C LYS A 129 4.82 -28.93 11.08
N SER A 130 3.59 -28.57 10.71
CA SER A 130 2.42 -29.46 10.80
C SER A 130 2.32 -30.45 9.63
N LEU A 131 2.95 -30.14 8.49
CA LEU A 131 2.95 -30.99 7.29
C LEU A 131 3.83 -32.25 7.44
N THR A 132 4.75 -32.27 8.41
CA THR A 132 5.45 -33.51 8.79
C THR A 132 4.58 -34.28 9.79
N LEU A 133 4.02 -35.43 9.39
CA LEU A 133 3.31 -36.30 10.33
C LEU A 133 4.19 -36.63 11.56
N PRO A 134 3.65 -36.62 12.80
CA PRO A 134 4.34 -37.26 13.90
C PRO A 134 4.60 -38.71 13.53
N LYS A 135 5.84 -39.15 13.71
CA LYS A 135 6.30 -40.51 13.39
C LYS A 135 5.29 -41.51 13.98
N ALA A 136 4.63 -42.28 13.12
CA ALA A 136 3.75 -43.35 13.57
C ALA A 136 4.58 -44.27 14.49
N ALA A 137 4.11 -44.42 15.73
CA ALA A 137 4.63 -45.37 16.70
C ALA A 137 4.26 -46.80 16.30
#